data_AF-Q83Z35-F1
#
_entry.id   AF-Q83Z35-F1
#
_cell.length_a   1.000
_cell.length_b   1.000
_cell.length_c   1.000
_cell.angle_alpha   90.00
_cell.angle_beta   90.00
_cell.angle_gamma   90.00
#
_symmetry.space_group_name_H-M   'P 1'
#
loop_
_entity.id
_entity.type
_entity.pdbx_description
1 polymer ?
#
loop_
_entity_poly.entity_id
_entity_poly.type
_entity_poly.pdbx_seq_one_letter_code
_entity_poly.pdbx_strand_id
1 'polypeptide(L)'
;MPKVNNEPKPNKRPKKFKRPSVKKSQKYLITQDNRFIYAKYGDTTANELKFFYYVISKLNSISDKDFQLHEVPISEILGEVLSHESEDNYTYIKNLCRSLSKRILEDESLVYNPVTKKEEEMFEVMAIFKRIQYLKRKAVICYQLNDCLKPYLLGLSKNFTQIPLQHILPIRSGYAIRIYQILLSELKQNRNEVDLYLINLQDVLCVPKSYYAWKDFKNNVLEPSLKEINATTDILASYRTKKERQKITQIVFEICYKDLQKRKDQAKDKEQQRIQIEVIKPLTELKDKTLAYPTDPLDENAIIALVYRGMHEIKEVKGKLQVVLTLEEVNNPRKKQPLIISSANQIEKLKAMHENYEKKFFIQNASKILKNKDGKGTAYIQQIQENLKKRKEEEAKAIENKATPTTKAEAVSILEKIKKRNVADLFTNNTQEDPPNQ
;
A
#
# COMPACT_ATOMS: atom_id res chain seq x y z
N MET A 1 35.74 44.82 -61.90
CA MET A 1 34.47 44.80 -61.13
C MET A 1 34.02 43.35 -60.97
N PRO A 2 34.02 42.77 -59.75
CA PRO A 2 33.50 41.42 -59.52
C PRO A 2 32.00 41.44 -59.26
N LYS A 3 31.28 40.47 -59.83
CA LYS A 3 29.82 40.28 -59.70
C LYS A 3 29.42 39.96 -58.26
N VAL A 4 28.41 40.66 -57.75
CA VAL A 4 27.76 40.41 -56.45
C VAL A 4 26.77 39.25 -56.62
N ASN A 5 26.99 38.14 -55.94
CA ASN A 5 26.03 37.03 -55.82
C ASN A 5 25.05 37.31 -54.66
N ASN A 6 23.81 37.67 -54.98
CA ASN A 6 22.70 37.82 -54.04
C ASN A 6 21.77 36.60 -54.08
N GLU A 7 22.24 35.44 -53.60
CA GLU A 7 21.35 34.31 -53.29
C GLU A 7 21.28 34.06 -51.77
N PRO A 8 20.08 33.90 -51.18
CA PRO A 8 19.94 33.57 -49.77
C PRO A 8 20.44 32.15 -49.51
N LYS A 9 21.35 31.98 -48.54
CA LYS A 9 21.82 30.65 -48.11
C LYS A 9 20.64 29.81 -47.60
N PRO A 10 20.55 28.52 -47.95
CA PRO A 10 19.47 27.65 -47.47
C PRO A 10 19.53 27.49 -45.95
N ASN A 11 18.41 27.75 -45.28
CA ASN A 11 18.24 27.62 -43.83
C ASN A 11 18.76 26.26 -43.32
N LYS A 12 19.67 26.29 -42.35
CA LYS A 12 20.16 25.10 -41.64
C LYS A 12 18.96 24.32 -41.08
N ARG A 13 18.78 23.08 -41.51
CA ARG A 13 17.80 22.14 -40.96
C ARG A 13 17.91 22.11 -39.43
N PRO A 14 16.81 22.15 -38.66
CA PRO A 14 16.87 22.06 -37.21
C PRO A 14 17.56 20.74 -36.81
N LYS A 15 18.50 20.82 -35.86
CA LYS A 15 19.23 19.66 -35.33
C LYS A 15 18.21 18.64 -34.81
N LYS A 16 18.15 17.47 -35.43
CA LYS A 16 17.37 16.33 -34.91
C LYS A 16 17.88 16.00 -33.51
N PHE A 17 17.01 16.15 -32.50
CA PHE A 17 17.29 15.75 -31.13
C PHE A 17 17.53 14.23 -31.12
N LYS A 18 18.78 13.79 -30.97
CA LYS A 18 19.07 12.36 -30.77
C LYS A 18 18.68 12.01 -29.33
N ARG A 19 17.54 11.34 -29.16
CA ARG A 19 17.14 10.77 -27.87
C ARG A 19 18.17 9.73 -27.40
N PRO A 20 18.58 9.73 -26.12
CA PRO A 20 19.41 8.66 -25.55
C PRO A 20 18.70 7.30 -25.71
N SER A 21 19.41 6.29 -26.22
CA SER A 21 18.85 4.94 -26.39
C SER A 21 18.80 4.21 -25.04
N VAL A 22 17.60 4.01 -24.50
CA VAL A 22 17.36 3.21 -23.30
C VAL A 22 17.04 1.75 -23.71
N LYS A 23 17.51 0.77 -22.92
CA LYS A 23 17.40 -0.68 -23.18
C LYS A 23 15.94 -1.14 -23.41
N LYS A 24 15.75 -2.07 -24.36
CA LYS A 24 14.45 -2.55 -24.90
C LYS A 24 13.44 -3.09 -23.88
N SER A 25 13.85 -3.53 -22.69
CA SER A 25 12.99 -4.24 -21.73
C SER A 25 12.21 -3.35 -20.76
N GLN A 26 12.47 -2.04 -20.73
CA GLN A 26 11.83 -1.08 -19.81
C GLN A 26 10.83 -0.15 -20.52
N LYS A 27 10.49 -0.48 -21.78
CA LYS A 27 10.09 0.52 -22.78
C LYS A 27 8.63 1.00 -22.70
N TYR A 28 7.76 0.33 -21.94
CA TYR A 28 6.32 0.63 -21.89
C TYR A 28 5.67 0.14 -20.58
N LEU A 29 5.72 0.95 -19.52
CA LEU A 29 5.09 0.66 -18.24
C LEU A 29 3.93 1.62 -18.00
N ILE A 30 2.71 1.09 -17.94
CA ILE A 30 1.51 1.85 -17.63
C ILE A 30 1.49 2.08 -16.13
N THR A 31 1.38 3.32 -15.68
CA THR A 31 1.21 3.65 -14.25
C THR A 31 -0.07 4.45 -14.10
N GLN A 32 -0.99 3.97 -13.27
CA GLN A 32 -2.29 4.60 -13.05
C GLN A 32 -2.79 4.34 -11.63
N ASP A 33 -3.55 5.27 -11.08
CA ASP A 33 -4.26 5.14 -9.79
C ASP A 33 -5.21 3.92 -9.82
N ASN A 34 -5.31 3.20 -8.71
CA ASN A 34 -6.16 2.03 -8.60
C ASN A 34 -7.64 2.36 -8.81
N ARG A 35 -8.12 3.54 -8.41
CA ARG A 35 -9.49 4.00 -8.66
C ARG A 35 -9.78 4.08 -10.16
N PHE A 36 -8.80 4.53 -10.94
CA PHE A 36 -8.90 4.61 -12.40
C PHE A 36 -9.03 3.25 -13.09
N ILE A 37 -8.57 2.17 -12.43
CA ILE A 37 -8.78 0.79 -12.88
C ILE A 37 -10.25 0.39 -12.74
N TYR A 38 -10.97 0.92 -11.76
CA TYR A 38 -12.38 0.63 -11.52
C TYR A 38 -13.34 1.64 -12.17
N ALA A 39 -12.84 2.70 -12.81
CA ALA A 39 -13.67 3.60 -13.60
C ALA A 39 -14.39 2.88 -14.76
N LYS A 40 -15.50 3.45 -15.23
CA LYS A 40 -16.32 2.92 -16.33
C LYS A 40 -15.80 3.45 -17.67
N TYR A 41 -15.55 2.54 -18.63
CA TYR A 41 -14.90 2.89 -19.92
C TYR A 41 -15.90 2.88 -21.09
N GLY A 42 -17.20 2.76 -20.81
CA GLY A 42 -18.25 2.63 -21.81
C GLY A 42 -18.01 1.46 -22.77
N ASP A 43 -18.32 1.68 -24.05
CA ASP A 43 -18.17 0.72 -25.15
C ASP A 43 -16.78 0.80 -25.83
N THR A 44 -15.73 1.18 -25.09
CA THR A 44 -14.37 1.30 -25.65
C THR A 44 -13.85 -0.05 -26.15
N THR A 45 -13.43 -0.09 -27.41
CA THR A 45 -12.92 -1.31 -28.04
C THR A 45 -11.52 -1.68 -27.55
N ALA A 46 -11.10 -2.93 -27.77
CA ALA A 46 -9.77 -3.39 -27.39
C ALA A 46 -8.64 -2.56 -28.02
N ASN A 47 -8.77 -2.16 -29.28
CA ASN A 47 -7.76 -1.34 -29.96
C ASN A 47 -7.71 0.09 -29.43
N GLU A 48 -8.85 0.66 -29.06
CA GLU A 48 -8.88 1.97 -28.40
C GLU A 48 -8.26 1.91 -27.00
N LEU A 49 -8.54 0.86 -26.22
CA LEU A 49 -7.87 0.61 -24.93
C LEU A 49 -6.36 0.45 -25.12
N LYS A 50 -5.91 -0.36 -26.08
CA LYS A 50 -4.48 -0.54 -26.37
C LYS A 50 -3.80 0.76 -26.77
N PHE A 51 -4.45 1.58 -27.61
CA PHE A 51 -3.94 2.91 -27.94
C PHE A 51 -3.82 3.79 -26.70
N PHE A 52 -4.88 3.83 -25.88
CA PHE A 52 -4.90 4.63 -24.65
C PHE A 52 -3.80 4.18 -23.67
N TYR A 53 -3.64 2.89 -23.45
CA TYR A 53 -2.59 2.37 -22.58
C TYR A 53 -1.19 2.52 -23.16
N TYR A 54 -1.03 2.46 -24.48
CA TYR A 54 0.20 2.86 -25.13
C TYR A 54 0.53 4.33 -24.82
N VAL A 55 -0.45 5.23 -24.93
CA VAL A 55 -0.28 6.65 -24.57
C VAL A 55 0.13 6.81 -23.10
N ILE A 56 -0.56 6.14 -22.17
CA ILE A 56 -0.22 6.20 -20.73
C ILE A 56 1.20 5.66 -20.49
N SER A 57 1.60 4.59 -21.17
CA SER A 57 2.92 3.99 -20.98
C SER A 57 4.10 4.89 -21.42
N LYS A 58 3.82 5.98 -22.14
CA LYS A 58 4.81 7.00 -22.52
C LYS A 58 4.96 8.10 -21.47
N LEU A 59 4.05 8.18 -20.50
CA LEU A 59 4.10 9.16 -19.42
C LEU A 59 5.11 8.73 -18.38
N ASN A 60 5.76 9.72 -17.75
CA ASN A 60 6.47 9.54 -16.50
C ASN A 60 5.60 10.09 -15.36
N SER A 61 4.94 9.19 -14.63
CA SER A 61 4.01 9.55 -13.56
C SER A 61 4.63 10.34 -12.40
N ILE A 62 5.96 10.41 -12.29
CA ILE A 62 6.66 11.13 -11.22
C ILE A 62 7.15 12.49 -11.72
N SER A 63 7.78 12.55 -12.89
CA SER A 63 8.41 13.78 -13.38
C SER A 63 7.49 14.68 -14.19
N ASP A 64 6.51 14.10 -14.89
CA ASP A 64 5.64 14.88 -15.76
C ASP A 64 4.65 15.68 -14.92
N LYS A 65 4.55 16.98 -15.19
CA LYS A 65 3.65 17.89 -14.47
C LYS A 65 2.34 18.14 -15.23
N ASP A 66 2.39 18.05 -16.56
CA ASP A 66 1.28 18.37 -17.46
C ASP A 66 1.27 17.43 -18.67
N PHE A 67 0.10 17.29 -19.30
CA PHE A 67 -0.02 16.53 -20.55
C PHE A 67 0.31 17.43 -21.74
N GLN A 68 1.47 17.17 -22.34
CA GLN A 68 1.92 17.89 -23.54
C GLN A 68 1.30 17.31 -24.82
N LEU A 69 1.36 18.08 -25.91
CA LEU A 69 1.03 17.58 -27.24
C LEU A 69 2.14 16.65 -27.72
N HIS A 70 1.79 15.41 -28.05
CA HIS A 70 2.72 14.41 -28.56
C HIS A 70 2.38 14.02 -30.00
N GLU A 71 3.39 13.65 -30.77
CA GLU A 71 3.24 13.05 -32.11
C GLU A 71 3.73 11.60 -32.06
N VAL A 72 2.94 10.67 -32.59
CA VAL A 72 3.30 9.26 -32.71
C VAL A 72 3.17 8.81 -34.16
N PRO A 73 4.24 8.28 -34.77
CA PRO A 73 4.19 7.68 -36.10
C PRO A 73 3.25 6.48 -36.12
N ILE A 74 2.43 6.39 -37.17
CA ILE A 74 1.52 5.27 -37.39
C ILE A 74 2.25 3.93 -37.43
N SER A 75 3.47 3.92 -37.98
CA SER A 75 4.33 2.73 -38.02
C SER A 75 4.77 2.22 -36.64
N GLU A 76 4.64 3.01 -35.57
CA GLU A 76 4.95 2.59 -34.20
C GLU A 76 3.77 1.88 -33.53
N ILE A 77 2.54 2.13 -33.99
CA ILE A 77 1.32 1.63 -33.35
C ILE A 77 0.58 0.58 -34.18
N LEU A 78 0.69 0.60 -35.50
CA LEU A 78 0.13 -0.45 -36.35
C LEU A 78 0.92 -1.75 -36.24
N GLY A 79 0.23 -2.87 -36.38
CA GLY A 79 0.78 -4.20 -36.10
C GLY A 79 1.03 -4.42 -34.59
N GLU A 80 2.02 -3.72 -34.03
CA GLU A 80 2.49 -3.92 -32.65
C GLU A 80 1.43 -3.60 -31.59
N VAL A 81 0.70 -2.48 -31.72
CA VAL A 81 -0.25 -2.02 -30.69
C VAL A 81 -1.70 -2.30 -31.09
N LEU A 82 -2.09 -1.99 -32.32
CA LEU A 82 -3.49 -2.00 -32.76
C LEU A 82 -3.92 -3.30 -33.46
N SER A 83 -3.04 -4.32 -33.52
CA SER A 83 -3.31 -5.61 -34.16
C SER A 83 -3.99 -5.47 -35.54
N HIS A 84 -3.55 -4.48 -36.32
CA HIS A 84 -4.11 -4.13 -37.63
C HIS A 84 -2.98 -3.98 -38.63
N GLU A 85 -3.03 -4.81 -39.68
CA GLU A 85 -2.06 -4.92 -40.76
C GLU A 85 -2.84 -4.72 -42.07
N SER A 86 -2.96 -3.49 -42.54
CA SER A 86 -3.62 -3.20 -43.82
C SER A 86 -2.85 -2.11 -44.57
N GLU A 87 -2.99 -2.10 -45.89
CA GLU A 87 -2.39 -1.08 -46.76
C GLU A 87 -3.20 0.24 -46.75
N ASP A 88 -4.53 0.20 -46.54
CA ASP A 88 -5.37 1.41 -46.39
C ASP A 88 -5.49 1.88 -44.93
N ASN A 89 -4.35 2.21 -44.36
CA ASN A 89 -4.24 2.71 -42.98
C ASN A 89 -4.93 4.07 -42.79
N TYR A 90 -5.23 4.82 -43.85
CA TYR A 90 -5.76 6.17 -43.71
C TYR A 90 -7.17 6.17 -43.12
N THR A 91 -8.08 5.42 -43.74
CA THR A 91 -9.49 5.38 -43.35
C THR A 91 -9.65 4.82 -41.93
N TYR A 92 -8.94 3.74 -41.64
CA TYR A 92 -8.91 3.12 -40.31
C TYR A 92 -8.45 4.11 -39.24
N ILE A 93 -7.28 4.76 -39.40
CA ILE A 93 -6.74 5.68 -38.39
C ILE A 93 -7.63 6.92 -38.22
N LYS A 94 -8.23 7.43 -39.31
CA LYS A 94 -9.19 8.53 -39.22
C LYS A 94 -10.42 8.15 -38.39
N ASN A 95 -10.95 6.95 -38.59
CA ASN A 95 -12.09 6.43 -37.83
C ASN A 95 -11.71 6.17 -36.37
N LEU A 96 -10.52 5.60 -36.11
CA LEU A 96 -9.99 5.43 -34.76
C LEU A 96 -9.88 6.77 -34.02
N CYS A 97 -9.30 7.80 -34.64
CA CYS A 97 -9.19 9.13 -34.03
C CYS A 97 -10.58 9.73 -33.72
N ARG A 98 -11.54 9.58 -34.63
CA ARG A 98 -12.93 10.04 -34.43
C ARG A 98 -13.62 9.28 -33.28
N SER A 99 -13.33 8.00 -33.13
CA SER A 99 -13.90 7.17 -32.08
C SER A 99 -13.27 7.53 -30.72
N LEU A 100 -11.93 7.57 -30.65
CA LEU A 100 -11.17 7.99 -29.47
C LEU A 100 -11.54 9.40 -28.98
N SER A 101 -11.83 10.34 -29.88
CA SER A 101 -12.24 11.70 -29.49
C SER A 101 -13.58 11.75 -28.75
N LYS A 102 -14.37 10.68 -28.81
CA LYS A 102 -15.68 10.58 -28.14
C LYS A 102 -15.61 9.76 -26.85
N ARG A 103 -14.46 9.14 -26.54
CA ARG A 103 -14.33 8.26 -25.37
C ARG A 103 -14.26 9.10 -24.09
N ILE A 104 -15.13 8.73 -23.16
CA ILE A 104 -15.23 9.28 -21.82
C ILE A 104 -15.01 8.17 -20.80
N LEU A 105 -14.62 8.56 -19.59
CA LEU A 105 -14.50 7.69 -18.43
C LEU A 105 -15.42 8.24 -17.35
N GLU A 106 -16.13 7.37 -16.66
CA GLU A 106 -16.99 7.77 -15.54
C GLU A 106 -16.41 7.20 -14.24
N ASP A 107 -16.24 8.06 -13.24
CA ASP A 107 -15.85 7.69 -11.89
C ASP A 107 -17.00 7.96 -10.91
N GLU A 108 -17.43 6.90 -10.22
CA GLU A 108 -18.48 6.88 -9.21
C GLU A 108 -17.86 6.46 -7.86
N SER A 109 -16.92 7.26 -7.38
CA SER A 109 -16.15 6.98 -6.15
C SER A 109 -16.65 7.80 -4.97
N LEU A 110 -16.47 7.26 -3.76
CA LEU A 110 -16.60 8.02 -2.52
C LEU A 110 -15.36 8.89 -2.32
N VAL A 111 -15.57 10.18 -2.05
CA VAL A 111 -14.50 11.14 -1.78
C VAL A 111 -14.61 11.65 -0.35
N TYR A 112 -13.51 11.59 0.39
CA TYR A 112 -13.45 12.14 1.73
C TYR A 112 -13.36 13.67 1.68
N ASN A 113 -14.37 14.34 2.24
CA ASN A 113 -14.36 15.77 2.41
C ASN A 113 -13.66 16.14 3.74
N PRO A 114 -12.47 16.78 3.71
CA PRO A 114 -11.71 17.07 4.92
C PRO A 114 -12.37 18.16 5.80
N VAL A 115 -13.26 18.96 5.23
CA VAL A 115 -13.98 20.03 5.95
C VAL A 115 -15.15 19.44 6.73
N THR A 116 -15.98 18.63 6.07
CA THR A 116 -17.15 18.00 6.70
C THR A 116 -16.81 16.72 7.45
N LYS A 117 -15.60 16.18 7.24
CA LYS A 117 -15.10 14.89 7.75
C LYS A 117 -16.00 13.70 7.38
N LYS A 118 -16.70 13.80 6.25
CA LYS A 118 -17.62 12.77 5.74
C LYS A 118 -17.18 12.30 4.35
N GLU A 119 -17.61 11.10 3.99
CA GLU A 119 -17.54 10.60 2.63
C GLU A 119 -18.73 11.14 1.84
N GLU A 120 -18.47 11.62 0.64
CA GLU A 120 -19.47 12.14 -0.30
C GLU A 120 -19.40 11.32 -1.59
N GLU A 121 -20.56 11.02 -2.16
CA GLU A 121 -20.67 10.37 -3.47
C GLU A 121 -20.27 11.37 -4.57
N MET A 122 -19.23 11.04 -5.32
CA MET A 122 -18.79 11.82 -6.48
C MET A 122 -19.18 11.11 -7.76
N PHE A 123 -19.77 11.85 -8.69
CA PHE A 123 -19.93 11.43 -10.08
C PHE A 123 -19.13 12.35 -10.99
N GLU A 124 -18.09 11.83 -11.62
CA GLU A 124 -17.21 12.58 -12.52
C GLU A 124 -17.19 11.94 -13.92
N VAL A 125 -17.40 12.77 -14.97
CA VAL A 125 -17.28 12.34 -16.37
C VAL A 125 -16.06 13.01 -17.01
N MET A 126 -15.12 12.20 -17.48
CA MET A 126 -13.81 12.64 -17.96
C MET A 126 -13.61 12.26 -19.43
N ALA A 127 -13.54 13.25 -20.32
CA ALA A 127 -13.12 13.00 -21.70
C ALA A 127 -11.62 12.62 -21.74
N ILE A 128 -11.26 11.55 -22.46
CA ILE A 128 -9.88 11.03 -22.44
C ILE A 128 -8.89 12.00 -23.12
N PHE A 129 -9.23 12.45 -24.34
CA PHE A 129 -8.35 13.29 -25.14
C PHE A 129 -8.89 14.72 -25.20
N LYS A 130 -8.05 15.68 -24.84
CA LYS A 130 -8.28 17.10 -25.11
C LYS A 130 -8.21 17.39 -26.61
N ARG A 131 -7.31 16.67 -27.30
CA ARG A 131 -7.10 16.77 -28.74
C ARG A 131 -6.58 15.45 -29.28
N ILE A 132 -7.12 15.01 -30.41
CA ILE A 132 -6.56 13.91 -31.20
C ILE A 132 -6.73 14.22 -32.70
N GLN A 133 -5.66 14.10 -33.47
CA GLN A 133 -5.61 14.51 -34.86
C GLN A 133 -4.71 13.58 -35.66
N TYR A 134 -5.10 13.30 -36.90
CA TYR A 134 -4.27 12.54 -37.81
C TYR A 134 -3.72 13.43 -38.93
N LEU A 135 -2.40 13.60 -38.98
CA LEU A 135 -1.71 14.34 -40.03
C LEU A 135 -1.30 13.40 -41.17
N LYS A 136 -2.19 13.23 -42.16
CA LYS A 136 -2.02 12.30 -43.31
C LYS A 136 -0.64 12.36 -43.96
N ARG A 137 -0.19 13.57 -44.33
CA ARG A 137 1.08 13.75 -45.06
C ARG A 137 2.32 13.35 -44.26
N LYS A 138 2.23 13.37 -42.92
CA LYS A 138 3.31 12.98 -42.02
C LYS A 138 3.17 11.54 -41.52
N ALA A 139 2.03 10.89 -41.76
CA ALA A 139 1.69 9.59 -41.18
C ALA A 139 1.83 9.55 -39.63
N VAL A 140 1.41 10.62 -38.94
CA VAL A 140 1.46 10.72 -37.46
C VAL A 140 0.10 11.04 -36.85
N ILE A 141 -0.18 10.45 -35.69
CA ILE A 141 -1.27 10.89 -34.81
C ILE A 141 -0.70 11.89 -33.81
N CYS A 142 -1.29 13.08 -33.74
CA CYS A 142 -1.04 14.06 -32.70
C CYS A 142 -2.10 13.93 -31.62
N TYR A 143 -1.72 13.80 -30.35
CA TYR A 143 -2.67 13.69 -29.25
C TYR A 143 -2.22 14.51 -28.02
N GLN A 144 -3.21 14.89 -27.22
CA GLN A 144 -3.04 15.47 -25.89
C GLN A 144 -4.13 14.91 -24.98
N LEU A 145 -3.73 14.35 -23.84
CA LEU A 145 -4.68 13.89 -22.81
C LEU A 145 -5.37 15.09 -22.14
N ASN A 146 -6.57 14.86 -21.62
CA ASN A 146 -7.29 15.88 -20.88
C ASN A 146 -6.72 16.09 -19.47
N ASP A 147 -6.70 17.35 -19.03
CA ASP A 147 -6.12 17.76 -17.75
C ASP A 147 -6.85 17.14 -16.54
N CYS A 148 -8.13 16.75 -16.70
CA CYS A 148 -8.87 16.02 -15.66
C CYS A 148 -8.28 14.64 -15.32
N LEU A 149 -7.48 14.04 -16.22
CA LEU A 149 -6.84 12.75 -15.96
C LEU A 149 -5.58 12.86 -15.08
N LYS A 150 -5.09 14.07 -14.80
CA LYS A 150 -3.84 14.27 -14.03
C LYS A 150 -3.84 13.57 -12.67
N PRO A 151 -4.91 13.67 -11.84
CA PRO A 151 -4.93 13.02 -10.53
C PRO A 151 -4.79 11.50 -10.59
N TYR A 152 -5.11 10.89 -11.74
CA TYR A 152 -5.11 9.45 -11.94
C TYR A 152 -3.83 8.93 -12.60
N LEU A 153 -3.03 9.79 -13.23
CA LEU A 153 -1.88 9.38 -14.07
C LEU A 153 -0.56 10.05 -13.68
N LEU A 154 -0.59 11.22 -13.03
CA LEU A 154 0.59 12.02 -12.65
C LEU A 154 0.65 12.22 -11.13
N GLY A 155 1.84 12.45 -10.60
CA GLY A 155 2.05 12.67 -9.16
C GLY A 155 1.73 11.44 -8.29
N LEU A 156 1.67 10.25 -8.89
CA LEU A 156 1.26 9.03 -8.20
C LEU A 156 2.35 8.56 -7.23
N SER A 157 2.03 8.58 -5.93
CA SER A 157 2.94 8.16 -4.85
C SER A 157 2.43 6.96 -4.06
N LYS A 158 1.11 6.73 -4.04
CA LYS A 158 0.43 5.65 -3.33
C LYS A 158 -0.76 5.17 -4.15
N ASN A 159 -1.26 3.96 -3.84
CA ASN A 159 -2.50 3.41 -4.42
C ASN A 159 -2.54 3.40 -5.94
N PHE A 160 -1.41 3.09 -6.58
CA PHE A 160 -1.32 2.95 -8.03
C PHE A 160 -0.87 1.54 -8.40
N THR A 161 -1.18 1.15 -9.63
CA THR A 161 -0.74 -0.12 -10.19
C THR A 161 0.09 0.14 -11.43
N GLN A 162 1.22 -0.56 -11.51
CA GLN A 162 2.08 -0.56 -12.68
C GLN A 162 1.84 -1.81 -13.53
N ILE A 163 1.62 -1.64 -14.83
CA ILE A 163 1.26 -2.75 -15.73
C ILE A 163 2.16 -2.72 -16.95
N PRO A 164 2.98 -3.75 -17.20
CA PRO A 164 3.75 -3.83 -18.43
C PRO A 164 2.82 -3.89 -19.64
N LEU A 165 2.94 -2.95 -20.57
CA LEU A 165 2.07 -2.86 -21.75
C LEU A 165 2.09 -4.16 -22.57
N GLN A 166 3.24 -4.84 -22.61
CA GLN A 166 3.43 -6.12 -23.28
C GLN A 166 2.48 -7.24 -22.83
N HIS A 167 1.90 -7.16 -21.63
CA HIS A 167 0.90 -8.13 -21.17
C HIS A 167 -0.51 -7.77 -21.65
N ILE A 168 -0.75 -6.51 -22.03
CA ILE A 168 -2.04 -6.04 -22.57
C ILE A 168 -2.13 -6.26 -24.08
N LEU A 169 -1.04 -5.99 -24.83
CA LEU A 169 -1.07 -6.03 -26.30
C LEU A 169 -1.57 -7.36 -26.91
N PRO A 170 -1.22 -8.54 -26.37
CA PRO A 170 -1.68 -9.81 -26.92
C PRO A 170 -3.18 -10.10 -26.67
N ILE A 171 -3.79 -9.43 -25.69
CA ILE A 171 -5.20 -9.64 -25.32
C ILE A 171 -6.10 -9.05 -26.40
N ARG A 172 -7.11 -9.80 -26.85
CA ARG A 172 -8.02 -9.41 -27.93
C ARG A 172 -9.32 -8.82 -27.41
N SER A 173 -9.83 -9.34 -26.30
CA SER A 173 -11.06 -8.85 -25.69
C SER A 173 -10.82 -7.60 -24.84
N GLY A 174 -11.64 -6.56 -25.03
CA GLY A 174 -11.62 -5.37 -24.18
C GLY A 174 -11.95 -5.70 -22.73
N TYR A 175 -12.93 -6.59 -22.50
CA TYR A 175 -13.25 -7.09 -21.17
C TYR A 175 -12.08 -7.82 -20.51
N ALA A 176 -11.33 -8.62 -21.28
CA ALA A 176 -10.17 -9.33 -20.77
C ALA A 176 -9.05 -8.38 -20.33
N ILE A 177 -8.83 -7.29 -21.08
CA ILE A 177 -7.89 -6.24 -20.68
C ILE A 177 -8.33 -5.63 -19.35
N ARG A 178 -9.60 -5.25 -19.22
CA ARG A 178 -10.13 -4.61 -18.00
C ARG A 178 -10.06 -5.55 -16.79
N ILE A 179 -10.50 -6.80 -16.95
CA ILE A 179 -10.44 -7.82 -15.88
C ILE A 179 -8.99 -8.08 -15.47
N TYR A 180 -8.04 -8.20 -16.43
CA TYR A 180 -6.63 -8.36 -16.10
C TYR A 180 -6.10 -7.23 -15.21
N GLN A 181 -6.44 -5.98 -15.52
CA GLN A 181 -5.99 -4.83 -14.74
C GLN A 181 -6.57 -4.86 -13.32
N ILE A 182 -7.85 -5.18 -13.17
CA ILE A 182 -8.51 -5.36 -11.86
C ILE A 182 -7.76 -6.42 -11.06
N LEU A 183 -7.63 -7.64 -11.59
CA LEU A 183 -6.98 -8.76 -10.89
C LEU A 183 -5.52 -8.47 -10.54
N LEU A 184 -4.75 -7.86 -11.46
CA LEU A 184 -3.36 -7.52 -11.19
C LEU A 184 -3.23 -6.46 -10.10
N SER A 185 -4.12 -5.47 -10.06
CA SER A 185 -4.11 -4.42 -9.01
C SER A 185 -4.32 -5.00 -7.61
N GLU A 186 -5.15 -6.03 -7.49
CA GLU A 186 -5.41 -6.76 -6.25
C GLU A 186 -4.24 -7.66 -5.88
N LEU A 187 -3.67 -8.38 -6.86
CA LEU A 187 -2.51 -9.23 -6.64
C LEU A 187 -1.30 -8.43 -6.17
N LYS A 188 -1.10 -7.22 -6.69
CA LYS A 188 -0.03 -6.30 -6.23
C LYS A 188 -0.26 -5.75 -4.83
N GLN A 189 -1.47 -5.86 -4.29
CA GLN A 189 -1.80 -5.57 -2.90
C GLN A 189 -1.73 -6.82 -2.01
N ASN A 190 -1.04 -7.87 -2.45
CA ASN A 190 -0.90 -9.15 -1.75
C ASN A 190 -2.22 -9.90 -1.51
N ARG A 191 -3.24 -9.64 -2.36
CA ARG A 191 -4.51 -10.37 -2.34
C ARG A 191 -4.51 -11.45 -3.42
N ASN A 192 -4.50 -12.71 -2.98
CA ASN A 192 -4.63 -13.90 -3.85
C ASN A 192 -6.09 -14.30 -4.09
N GLU A 193 -7.01 -13.68 -3.36
CA GLU A 193 -8.44 -13.90 -3.49
C GLU A 193 -9.12 -12.52 -3.59
N VAL A 194 -10.01 -12.37 -4.57
CA VAL A 194 -10.75 -11.13 -4.83
C VAL A 194 -12.22 -11.45 -4.91
N ASP A 195 -13.00 -10.92 -3.97
CA ASP A 195 -14.45 -11.10 -3.93
C ASP A 195 -15.14 -9.87 -4.52
N LEU A 196 -15.86 -10.05 -5.62
CA LEU A 196 -16.57 -8.99 -6.32
C LEU A 196 -18.05 -9.34 -6.46
N TYR A 197 -18.91 -8.38 -6.14
CA TYR A 197 -20.32 -8.47 -6.51
C TYR A 197 -20.47 -8.52 -8.03
N LEU A 198 -21.30 -9.46 -8.50
CA LEU A 198 -21.55 -9.66 -9.94
C LEU A 198 -22.04 -8.36 -10.59
N ILE A 199 -22.96 -7.66 -9.94
CA ILE A 199 -23.54 -6.42 -10.45
C ILE A 199 -22.48 -5.31 -10.58
N ASN A 200 -21.61 -5.16 -9.57
CA ASN A 200 -20.53 -4.17 -9.60
C ASN A 200 -19.54 -4.48 -10.73
N LEU A 201 -19.18 -5.76 -10.92
CA LEU A 201 -18.29 -6.14 -12.01
C LEU A 201 -18.94 -5.90 -13.38
N GLN A 202 -20.23 -6.21 -13.54
CA GLN A 202 -20.97 -5.93 -14.78
C GLN A 202 -21.03 -4.43 -15.09
N ASP A 203 -21.22 -3.60 -14.07
CA ASP A 203 -21.30 -2.15 -14.18
C ASP A 203 -19.94 -1.50 -14.52
N VAL A 204 -18.88 -1.86 -13.79
CA VAL A 204 -17.50 -1.38 -14.05
C VAL A 204 -17.01 -1.77 -15.44
N LEU A 205 -17.39 -2.96 -15.91
CA LEU A 205 -17.08 -3.43 -17.26
C LEU A 205 -18.01 -2.85 -18.33
N CYS A 206 -19.05 -2.10 -17.96
CA CYS A 206 -20.06 -1.53 -18.85
C CYS A 206 -20.73 -2.60 -19.74
N VAL A 207 -21.03 -3.75 -19.14
CA VAL A 207 -21.64 -4.88 -19.84
C VAL A 207 -23.04 -4.49 -20.35
N PRO A 208 -23.41 -4.85 -21.60
CA PRO A 208 -24.76 -4.56 -22.09
C PRO A 208 -25.81 -5.38 -21.33
N LYS A 209 -27.02 -4.82 -21.19
CA LYS A 209 -28.14 -5.46 -20.49
C LYS A 209 -28.46 -6.88 -20.99
N SER A 210 -28.23 -7.14 -22.28
CA SER A 210 -28.38 -8.47 -22.90
C SER A 210 -27.51 -9.55 -22.25
N TYR A 211 -26.43 -9.19 -21.58
CA TYR A 211 -25.50 -10.11 -20.91
C TYR A 211 -25.63 -10.08 -19.39
N TYR A 212 -26.66 -9.44 -18.81
CA TYR A 212 -26.82 -9.38 -17.36
C TYR A 212 -27.15 -10.74 -16.73
N ALA A 213 -27.85 -11.60 -17.46
CA ALA A 213 -28.08 -12.96 -17.02
C ALA A 213 -26.74 -13.69 -16.86
N TRP A 214 -26.58 -14.41 -15.75
CA TRP A 214 -25.31 -15.07 -15.41
C TRP A 214 -24.76 -15.94 -16.53
N LYS A 215 -25.62 -16.71 -17.21
CA LYS A 215 -25.22 -17.57 -18.34
C LYS A 215 -24.54 -16.77 -19.45
N ASP A 216 -25.11 -15.62 -19.81
CA ASP A 216 -24.61 -14.78 -20.89
C ASP A 216 -23.36 -14.02 -20.47
N PHE A 217 -23.33 -13.48 -19.24
CA PHE A 217 -22.11 -12.89 -18.69
C PHE A 217 -20.96 -13.90 -18.65
N LYS A 218 -21.23 -15.11 -18.14
CA LYS A 218 -20.26 -16.19 -18.02
C LYS A 218 -19.66 -16.54 -19.38
N ASN A 219 -20.51 -16.84 -20.36
CA ASN A 219 -20.09 -17.37 -21.65
C ASN A 219 -19.48 -16.30 -22.57
N ASN A 220 -19.95 -15.05 -22.50
CA ASN A 220 -19.53 -14.00 -23.43
C ASN A 220 -18.48 -13.06 -22.84
N VAL A 221 -18.37 -12.95 -21.52
CA VAL A 221 -17.47 -12.01 -20.84
C VAL A 221 -16.44 -12.74 -20.00
N LEU A 222 -16.88 -13.47 -18.98
CA LEU A 222 -15.99 -13.99 -17.93
C LEU A 222 -15.04 -15.09 -18.41
N GLU A 223 -15.57 -16.19 -18.95
CA GLU A 223 -14.76 -17.34 -19.35
C GLU A 223 -13.83 -17.05 -20.53
N PRO A 224 -14.27 -16.36 -21.60
CA PRO A 224 -13.37 -15.93 -22.66
C PRO A 224 -12.24 -15.05 -22.12
N SER A 225 -12.55 -14.13 -21.21
CA SER A 225 -11.57 -13.24 -20.61
C SER A 225 -10.53 -13.99 -19.79
N LEU A 226 -10.95 -14.89 -18.89
CA LEU A 226 -10.02 -15.68 -18.10
C LEU A 226 -9.15 -16.60 -18.96
N LYS A 227 -9.71 -17.16 -20.05
CA LYS A 227 -8.95 -17.97 -21.01
C LYS A 227 -7.84 -17.15 -21.67
N GLU A 228 -8.14 -15.94 -22.13
CA GLU A 228 -7.12 -15.05 -22.71
C GLU A 228 -6.05 -14.63 -21.70
N ILE A 229 -6.47 -14.24 -20.49
CA ILE A 229 -5.57 -13.84 -19.40
C ILE A 229 -4.61 -14.98 -19.06
N ASN A 230 -5.14 -16.18 -18.83
CA ASN A 230 -4.36 -17.35 -18.48
C ASN A 230 -3.43 -17.80 -19.61
N ALA A 231 -3.77 -17.53 -20.87
CA ALA A 231 -2.91 -17.86 -22.00
C ALA A 231 -1.77 -16.84 -22.21
N THR A 232 -2.04 -15.54 -22.02
CA THR A 232 -1.15 -14.48 -22.56
C THR A 232 -0.42 -13.64 -21.50
N THR A 233 -0.88 -13.63 -20.26
CA THR A 233 -0.36 -12.73 -19.20
C THR A 233 0.59 -13.43 -18.23
N ASP A 234 1.12 -12.69 -17.27
CA ASP A 234 2.01 -13.17 -16.21
C ASP A 234 1.28 -13.76 -14.98
N ILE A 235 -0.07 -13.77 -15.00
CA ILE A 235 -0.90 -14.30 -13.90
C ILE A 235 -1.73 -15.51 -14.35
N LEU A 236 -2.15 -16.30 -13.37
CA LEU A 236 -3.21 -17.29 -13.50
C LEU A 236 -4.39 -16.88 -12.62
N ALA A 237 -5.58 -17.04 -13.16
CA ALA A 237 -6.84 -16.72 -12.52
C ALA A 237 -7.87 -17.83 -12.73
N SER A 238 -8.49 -18.27 -11.64
CA SER A 238 -9.68 -19.11 -11.59
C SER A 238 -10.78 -18.37 -10.83
N TYR A 239 -12.01 -18.90 -10.86
CA TYR A 239 -13.11 -18.31 -10.10
C TYR A 239 -14.03 -19.37 -9.51
N ARG A 240 -14.68 -18.99 -8.41
CA ARG A 240 -15.84 -19.68 -7.84
C ARG A 240 -16.97 -18.68 -7.60
N THR A 241 -18.21 -19.15 -7.59
CA THR A 241 -19.38 -18.29 -7.39
C THR A 241 -19.93 -18.44 -5.98
N LYS A 242 -20.31 -17.33 -5.34
CA LYS A 242 -21.16 -17.35 -4.15
C LYS A 242 -22.61 -17.11 -4.54
N LYS A 243 -23.51 -17.84 -3.88
CA LYS A 243 -24.94 -17.76 -4.11
C LYS A 243 -25.64 -17.28 -2.85
N GLU A 244 -26.64 -16.44 -3.04
CA GLU A 244 -27.67 -16.18 -2.04
C GLU A 244 -28.95 -16.83 -2.52
N ARG A 245 -29.44 -17.81 -1.75
CA ARG A 245 -30.52 -18.72 -2.16
C ARG A 245 -30.15 -19.40 -3.49
N GLN A 246 -30.83 -19.05 -4.57
CA GLN A 246 -30.60 -19.62 -5.91
C GLN A 246 -29.85 -18.67 -6.85
N LYS A 247 -29.67 -17.40 -6.47
CA LYS A 247 -29.07 -16.38 -7.33
C LYS A 247 -27.57 -16.27 -7.05
N ILE A 248 -26.76 -16.20 -8.10
CA ILE A 248 -25.34 -15.88 -7.99
C ILE A 248 -25.22 -14.38 -7.71
N THR A 249 -24.61 -14.03 -6.58
CA THR A 249 -24.45 -12.65 -6.13
C THR A 249 -23.02 -12.16 -6.26
N GLN A 250 -22.03 -13.05 -6.08
CA GLN A 250 -20.62 -12.69 -6.12
C GLN A 250 -19.79 -13.70 -6.90
N ILE A 251 -18.67 -13.20 -7.43
CA ILE A 251 -17.61 -13.98 -8.06
C ILE A 251 -16.36 -13.80 -7.21
N VAL A 252 -15.81 -14.92 -6.75
CA VAL A 252 -14.55 -14.94 -6.03
C VAL A 252 -13.47 -15.43 -6.97
N PHE A 253 -12.55 -14.53 -7.33
CA PHE A 253 -11.39 -14.85 -8.15
C PHE A 253 -10.26 -15.36 -7.27
N GLU A 254 -9.62 -16.44 -7.69
CA GLU A 254 -8.39 -16.95 -7.11
C GLU A 254 -7.25 -16.66 -8.07
N ILE A 255 -6.23 -15.93 -7.61
CA ILE A 255 -5.20 -15.35 -8.47
C ILE A 255 -3.78 -15.57 -7.93
N CYS A 256 -2.85 -15.84 -8.83
CA CYS A 256 -1.43 -15.96 -8.52
C CYS A 256 -0.54 -15.61 -9.72
N TYR A 257 0.71 -15.25 -9.48
CA TYR A 257 1.71 -15.11 -10.55
C TYR A 257 2.00 -16.47 -11.20
N LYS A 258 2.32 -16.53 -12.49
CA LYS A 258 2.84 -17.79 -13.09
C LYS A 258 4.24 -18.12 -12.60
N ASP A 259 5.05 -17.10 -12.38
CA ASP A 259 6.41 -17.23 -11.90
C ASP A 259 6.45 -17.68 -10.43
N LEU A 260 7.16 -18.77 -10.17
CA LEU A 260 7.26 -19.36 -8.83
C LEU A 260 8.04 -18.48 -7.85
N GLN A 261 9.05 -17.75 -8.32
CA GLN A 261 9.85 -16.88 -7.46
C GLN A 261 9.00 -15.70 -6.99
N LYS A 262 8.26 -15.05 -7.90
CA LYS A 262 7.29 -14.00 -7.54
C LYS A 262 6.26 -14.48 -6.51
N ARG A 263 5.79 -15.73 -6.59
CA ARG A 263 4.88 -16.30 -5.57
C ARG A 263 5.56 -16.40 -4.19
N LYS A 264 6.81 -16.87 -4.15
CA LYS A 264 7.56 -16.98 -2.90
C LYS A 264 7.82 -15.61 -2.29
N ASP A 265 8.22 -14.65 -3.10
CA ASP A 265 8.46 -13.27 -2.68
C ASP A 265 7.17 -12.64 -2.12
N GLN A 266 6.04 -12.78 -2.84
CA GLN A 266 4.74 -12.33 -2.37
C GLN A 266 4.32 -13.00 -1.04
N ALA A 267 4.52 -14.31 -0.90
CA ALA A 267 4.20 -15.02 0.34
C ALA A 267 5.05 -14.54 1.52
N LYS A 268 6.33 -14.24 1.27
CA LYS A 268 7.24 -13.67 2.27
C LYS A 268 6.79 -12.27 2.69
N ASP A 269 6.44 -11.41 1.74
CA ASP A 269 5.95 -10.05 2.02
C ASP A 269 4.65 -10.08 2.82
N LYS A 270 3.72 -10.99 2.47
CA LYS A 270 2.46 -11.17 3.19
C LYS A 270 2.69 -11.62 4.64
N GLU A 271 3.62 -12.55 4.86
CA GLU A 271 3.95 -13.01 6.20
C GLU A 271 4.66 -11.92 7.02
N GLN A 272 5.52 -11.11 6.41
CA GLN A 272 6.12 -9.95 7.06
C GLN A 272 5.06 -8.94 7.49
N GLN A 273 4.09 -8.63 6.62
CA GLN A 273 2.98 -7.73 6.93
C GLN A 273 2.10 -8.28 8.06
N ARG A 274 1.80 -9.58 8.04
CA ARG A 274 1.06 -10.26 9.12
C ARG A 274 1.78 -10.09 10.46
N ILE A 275 3.07 -10.39 10.52
CA ILE A 275 3.88 -10.23 11.73
C ILE A 275 3.89 -8.78 12.20
N GLN A 276 4.03 -7.82 11.28
CA GLN A 276 4.02 -6.41 11.63
C GLN A 276 2.71 -6.00 12.31
N ILE A 277 1.57 -6.48 11.80
CA ILE A 277 0.23 -6.10 12.28
C ILE A 277 -0.18 -6.88 13.52
N GLU A 278 -0.02 -8.21 13.53
CA GLU A 278 -0.54 -9.09 14.58
C GLU A 278 0.40 -9.26 15.76
N VAL A 279 1.71 -9.03 15.56
CA VAL A 279 2.73 -9.27 16.57
C VAL A 279 3.39 -7.96 16.97
N ILE A 280 4.02 -7.25 16.03
CA ILE A 280 4.86 -6.08 16.35
C ILE A 280 4.04 -4.89 16.82
N LYS A 281 2.94 -4.55 16.14
CA LYS A 281 2.10 -3.41 16.52
C LYS A 281 1.50 -3.59 17.94
N PRO A 282 0.89 -4.72 18.32
CA PRO A 282 0.44 -4.96 19.68
C PRO A 282 1.55 -4.91 20.75
N LEU A 283 2.79 -5.29 20.43
CA LEU A 283 3.90 -5.21 21.38
C LEU A 283 4.20 -3.78 21.84
N THR A 284 3.83 -2.77 21.06
CA THR A 284 3.97 -1.37 21.50
C THR A 284 3.15 -1.07 22.76
N GLU A 285 2.03 -1.76 22.97
CA GLU A 285 1.20 -1.64 24.18
C GLU A 285 1.87 -2.26 25.41
N LEU A 286 2.80 -3.19 25.20
CA LEU A 286 3.56 -3.90 26.24
C LEU A 286 4.92 -3.27 26.53
N LYS A 287 5.30 -2.21 25.80
CA LYS A 287 6.55 -1.51 26.03
C LYS A 287 6.57 -0.93 27.44
N ASP A 288 7.68 -1.15 28.14
CA ASP A 288 7.94 -0.70 29.51
C ASP A 288 7.01 -1.29 30.58
N LYS A 289 6.14 -2.24 30.22
CA LYS A 289 5.29 -2.98 31.17
C LYS A 289 6.02 -4.19 31.74
N THR A 290 5.77 -4.45 33.02
CA THR A 290 6.34 -5.59 33.73
C THR A 290 5.47 -6.83 33.56
N LEU A 291 6.11 -7.95 33.25
CA LEU A 291 5.52 -9.25 33.00
C LEU A 291 5.90 -10.20 34.13
N ALA A 292 4.94 -10.95 34.66
CA ALA A 292 5.20 -12.06 35.57
C ALA A 292 5.54 -13.31 34.75
N TYR A 293 6.82 -13.56 34.51
CA TYR A 293 7.27 -14.71 33.73
C TYR A 293 7.47 -15.94 34.63
N PRO A 294 6.75 -17.05 34.41
CA PRO A 294 6.90 -18.25 35.24
C PRO A 294 8.24 -18.93 34.98
N THR A 295 8.94 -19.30 36.06
CA THR A 295 10.20 -20.05 36.00
C THR A 295 10.04 -21.52 36.30
N ASP A 296 8.98 -21.90 37.01
CA ASP A 296 8.66 -23.29 37.32
C ASP A 296 7.21 -23.59 36.90
N PRO A 297 6.96 -24.62 36.07
CA PRO A 297 5.61 -25.05 35.72
C PRO A 297 4.79 -25.60 36.90
N LEU A 298 5.44 -26.07 37.97
CA LEU A 298 4.80 -26.71 39.13
C LEU A 298 4.58 -25.74 40.31
N ASP A 299 5.28 -24.60 40.32
CA ASP A 299 5.12 -23.56 41.34
C ASP A 299 4.64 -22.25 40.70
N GLU A 300 3.35 -21.96 40.85
CA GLU A 300 2.73 -20.73 40.35
C GLU A 300 3.32 -19.45 40.98
N ASN A 301 4.05 -19.56 42.09
CA ASN A 301 4.72 -18.44 42.75
C ASN A 301 6.16 -18.22 42.27
N ALA A 302 6.77 -19.19 41.60
CA ALA A 302 8.09 -19.06 41.00
C ALA A 302 8.00 -18.20 39.73
N ILE A 303 8.08 -16.88 39.91
CA ILE A 303 8.03 -15.89 38.83
C ILE A 303 9.25 -14.97 38.83
N ILE A 304 9.74 -14.63 37.64
CA ILE A 304 10.68 -13.53 37.43
C ILE A 304 9.93 -12.36 36.80
N ALA A 305 10.18 -11.15 37.31
CA ALA A 305 9.64 -9.92 36.75
C ALA A 305 10.50 -9.45 35.58
N LEU A 306 9.92 -9.43 34.38
CA LEU A 306 10.59 -9.06 33.13
C LEU A 306 9.96 -7.84 32.47
N VAL A 307 10.75 -7.05 31.75
CA VAL A 307 10.27 -5.86 31.04
C VAL A 307 10.72 -5.89 29.59
N TYR A 308 9.78 -5.60 28.69
CA TYR A 308 10.08 -5.38 27.28
C TYR A 308 10.40 -3.90 27.01
N ARG A 309 11.64 -3.59 26.62
CA ARG A 309 12.10 -2.20 26.35
C ARG A 309 11.94 -1.75 24.90
N GLY A 310 11.27 -2.54 24.05
CA GLY A 310 11.12 -2.24 22.62
C GLY A 310 12.18 -2.88 21.71
N MET A 311 13.14 -3.63 22.27
CA MET A 311 14.20 -4.30 21.51
C MET A 311 13.70 -5.64 20.95
N HIS A 312 13.52 -5.71 19.63
CA HIS A 312 13.10 -6.92 18.93
C HIS A 312 13.83 -7.07 17.58
N GLU A 313 14.03 -8.31 17.16
CA GLU A 313 14.59 -8.68 15.86
C GLU A 313 13.67 -9.65 15.14
N ILE A 314 13.54 -9.54 13.82
CA ILE A 314 12.83 -10.53 13.00
C ILE A 314 13.86 -11.51 12.43
N LYS A 315 13.68 -12.81 12.68
CA LYS A 315 14.56 -13.88 12.18
C LYS A 315 13.76 -14.90 11.40
N GLU A 316 14.34 -15.40 10.32
CA GLU A 316 13.77 -16.50 9.54
C GLU A 316 14.43 -17.82 9.99
N VAL A 317 13.65 -18.73 10.57
CA VAL A 317 14.12 -20.02 11.08
C VAL A 317 13.30 -21.12 10.42
N LYS A 318 13.97 -22.03 9.68
CA LYS A 318 13.32 -23.11 8.91
C LYS A 318 12.19 -22.60 7.98
N GLY A 319 12.39 -21.44 7.36
CA GLY A 319 11.41 -20.84 6.45
C GLY A 319 10.21 -20.17 7.12
N LYS A 320 10.23 -19.98 8.45
CA LYS A 320 9.19 -19.25 9.20
C LYS A 320 9.78 -18.00 9.82
N LEU A 321 9.10 -16.87 9.66
CA LEU A 321 9.48 -15.62 10.31
C LEU A 321 9.05 -15.65 11.77
N GLN A 322 9.96 -15.24 12.64
CA GLN A 322 9.80 -15.20 14.09
C GLN A 322 10.31 -13.87 14.62
N VAL A 323 9.65 -13.33 15.64
CA VAL A 323 10.08 -12.13 16.35
C VAL A 323 10.78 -12.56 17.63
N VAL A 324 12.04 -12.18 17.78
CA VAL A 324 12.84 -12.42 18.98
C VAL A 324 12.86 -11.13 19.79
N LEU A 325 12.17 -11.14 20.92
CA LEU A 325 12.18 -10.06 21.90
C LEU A 325 13.38 -10.17 22.82
N THR A 326 13.91 -9.05 23.27
CA THR A 326 14.84 -9.00 24.40
C THR A 326 14.11 -8.47 25.63
N LEU A 327 13.99 -9.32 26.64
CA LEU A 327 13.39 -8.98 27.93
C LEU A 327 14.48 -8.75 28.99
N GLU A 328 14.30 -7.74 29.83
CA GLU A 328 15.22 -7.39 30.92
C GLU A 328 14.61 -7.73 32.27
N GLU A 329 15.39 -8.29 33.19
CA GLU A 329 14.94 -8.47 34.57
C GLU A 329 14.80 -7.13 35.29
N VAL A 330 13.68 -6.93 35.99
CA VAL A 330 13.41 -5.69 36.76
C VAL A 330 14.48 -5.40 37.80
N ASN A 331 14.97 -6.44 38.47
CA ASN A 331 15.94 -6.33 39.57
C ASN A 331 17.39 -6.28 39.08
N ASN A 332 17.66 -6.70 37.83
CA ASN A 332 19.00 -6.70 37.25
C ASN A 332 18.92 -6.48 35.74
N PRO A 333 18.86 -5.22 35.26
CA PRO A 333 18.70 -4.91 33.84
C PRO A 333 19.82 -5.43 32.92
N ARG A 334 20.97 -5.83 33.50
CA ARG A 334 22.06 -6.47 32.73
C ARG A 334 21.72 -7.91 32.35
N LYS A 335 20.83 -8.56 33.09
CA LYS A 335 20.31 -9.89 32.75
C LYS A 335 19.21 -9.74 31.71
N LYS A 336 19.53 -10.17 30.50
CA LYS A 336 18.66 -10.16 29.34
C LYS A 336 18.31 -11.59 28.97
N GLN A 337 17.06 -11.82 28.61
CA GLN A 337 16.61 -13.11 28.08
C GLN A 337 15.86 -12.92 26.76
N PRO A 338 16.16 -13.75 25.74
CA PRO A 338 15.41 -13.73 24.50
C PRO A 338 14.08 -14.47 24.66
N LEU A 339 13.01 -13.93 24.08
CA LEU A 339 11.72 -14.61 23.97
C LEU A 339 11.27 -14.64 22.51
N ILE A 340 10.95 -15.83 22.01
CA ILE A 340 10.50 -16.02 20.63
C ILE A 340 8.97 -16.00 20.56
N ILE A 341 8.44 -15.12 19.72
CA ILE A 341 7.01 -15.03 19.43
C ILE A 341 6.76 -14.98 17.92
N SER A 342 5.62 -15.50 17.50
CA SER A 342 5.25 -15.66 16.09
C SER A 342 3.75 -15.51 15.81
N SER A 343 2.92 -15.48 16.86
CA SER A 343 1.46 -15.44 16.74
C SER A 343 0.80 -14.46 17.71
N ALA A 344 -0.40 -13.99 17.36
CA ALA A 344 -1.23 -13.13 18.19
C ALA A 344 -1.57 -13.78 19.55
N ASN A 345 -1.78 -15.10 19.60
CA ASN A 345 -2.04 -15.81 20.86
C ASN A 345 -0.88 -15.70 21.86
N GLN A 346 0.37 -15.62 21.38
CA GLN A 346 1.51 -15.39 22.27
C GLN A 346 1.54 -13.95 22.81
N ILE A 347 1.03 -12.97 22.06
CA ILE A 347 0.83 -11.61 22.55
C ILE A 347 -0.22 -11.58 23.67
N GLU A 348 -1.36 -12.24 23.49
CA GLU A 348 -2.40 -12.37 24.51
C GLU A 348 -1.84 -12.97 25.81
N LYS A 349 -0.98 -13.99 25.71
CA LYS A 349 -0.29 -14.55 26.88
C LYS A 349 0.61 -13.52 27.59
N LEU A 350 1.32 -12.68 26.85
CA LEU A 350 2.13 -11.61 27.44
C LEU A 350 1.27 -10.55 28.11
N LYS A 351 0.11 -10.20 27.53
CA LYS A 351 -0.87 -9.32 28.16
C LYS A 351 -1.40 -9.91 29.47
N ALA A 352 -1.76 -11.20 29.48
CA ALA A 352 -2.17 -11.90 30.69
C ALA A 352 -1.05 -11.97 31.75
N MET A 353 0.21 -12.16 31.35
CA MET A 353 1.36 -12.10 32.27
C MET A 353 1.53 -10.72 32.90
N HIS A 354 1.23 -9.65 32.16
CA HIS A 354 1.21 -8.30 32.71
C HIS A 354 0.07 -8.12 33.72
N GLU A 355 -1.15 -8.49 33.37
CA GLU A 355 -2.30 -8.41 34.28
C GLU A 355 -2.08 -9.22 35.56
N ASN A 356 -1.49 -10.42 35.45
CA ASN A 356 -1.16 -11.25 36.59
C ASN A 356 -0.09 -10.60 37.47
N TYR A 357 0.90 -9.93 36.88
CA TYR A 357 1.88 -9.15 37.64
C TYR A 357 1.19 -8.03 38.43
N GLU A 358 0.30 -7.26 37.79
CA GLU A 358 -0.45 -6.20 38.46
C GLU A 358 -1.31 -6.75 39.60
N LYS A 359 -2.10 -7.80 39.35
CA LYS A 359 -2.92 -8.47 40.37
C LYS A 359 -2.06 -8.90 41.57
N LYS A 360 -0.95 -9.61 41.33
CA LYS A 360 -0.04 -10.05 42.40
C LYS A 360 0.58 -8.85 43.14
N PHE A 361 1.00 -7.82 42.43
CA PHE A 361 1.54 -6.60 43.02
C PHE A 361 0.52 -5.92 43.94
N PHE A 362 -0.73 -5.77 43.52
CA PHE A 362 -1.79 -5.18 44.33
C PHE A 362 -2.16 -6.05 45.53
N ILE A 363 -2.28 -7.37 45.36
CA ILE A 363 -2.59 -8.29 46.46
C ILE A 363 -1.49 -8.26 47.53
N GLN A 364 -0.22 -8.37 47.12
CA GLN A 364 0.93 -8.36 48.06
C GLN A 364 1.05 -7.03 48.81
N ASN A 365 0.61 -5.94 48.20
CA ASN A 365 0.63 -4.61 48.81
C ASN A 365 -0.73 -4.17 49.35
N ALA A 366 -1.75 -5.05 49.39
CA ALA A 366 -3.12 -4.68 49.73
C ALA A 366 -3.23 -4.04 51.11
N SER A 367 -2.52 -4.56 52.11
CA SER A 367 -2.49 -4.00 53.47
C SER A 367 -1.79 -2.63 53.53
N LYS A 368 -0.82 -2.37 52.66
CA LYS A 368 -0.18 -1.04 52.53
C LYS A 368 -1.06 -0.06 51.76
N ILE A 369 -1.78 -0.52 50.74
CA ILE A 369 -2.72 0.26 49.93
C ILE A 369 -3.97 0.62 50.74
N LEU A 370 -4.51 -0.31 51.54
CA LEU A 370 -5.66 -0.09 52.41
C LEU A 370 -5.34 0.84 53.58
N LYS A 371 -4.12 0.78 54.15
CA LYS A 371 -3.61 1.78 55.10
C LYS A 371 -3.47 3.19 54.50
N ASN A 372 -3.61 3.30 53.20
CA ASN A 372 -3.45 4.51 52.42
C ASN A 372 -4.77 5.03 51.81
N LYS A 373 -5.92 4.49 52.26
CA LYS A 373 -7.28 4.88 51.79
C LYS A 373 -7.61 6.36 51.99
N ASP A 374 -6.97 7.01 52.97
CA ASP A 374 -7.22 8.42 53.32
C ASP A 374 -6.39 9.41 52.47
N GLY A 375 -5.65 8.92 51.46
CA GLY A 375 -4.79 9.75 50.60
C GLY A 375 -3.49 10.24 51.26
N LYS A 376 -3.22 9.91 52.53
CA LYS A 376 -2.00 10.27 53.26
C LYS A 376 -0.82 9.32 52.97
N GLY A 377 -0.63 8.95 51.70
CA GLY A 377 0.42 8.02 51.23
C GLY A 377 1.82 8.58 51.24
N THR A 378 2.01 9.68 51.94
CA THR A 378 3.22 10.49 51.94
C THR A 378 4.42 9.67 52.35
N ALA A 379 4.35 8.86 53.40
CA ALA A 379 5.51 8.08 53.86
C ALA A 379 5.98 7.01 52.84
N TYR A 380 5.05 6.28 52.21
CA TYR A 380 5.39 5.23 51.24
C TYR A 380 5.84 5.80 49.89
N ILE A 381 5.18 6.86 49.42
CA ILE A 381 5.58 7.60 48.22
C ILE A 381 6.94 8.27 48.44
N GLN A 382 7.18 8.87 49.62
CA GLN A 382 8.47 9.44 49.99
C GLN A 382 9.55 8.37 50.06
N GLN A 383 9.27 7.18 50.61
CA GLN A 383 10.24 6.09 50.69
C GLN A 383 10.56 5.49 49.31
N ILE A 384 9.58 5.40 48.41
CA ILE A 384 9.82 5.04 47.00
C ILE A 384 10.62 6.12 46.27
N GLN A 385 10.27 7.39 46.45
CA GLN A 385 11.02 8.52 45.89
C GLN A 385 12.46 8.56 46.41
N GLU A 386 12.67 8.29 47.70
CA GLU A 386 13.97 8.28 48.36
C GLU A 386 14.81 7.07 47.93
N ASN A 387 14.20 5.90 47.75
CA ASN A 387 14.87 4.73 47.17
C ASN A 387 15.21 4.90 45.69
N LEU A 388 14.34 5.55 44.90
CA LEU A 388 14.63 5.93 43.52
C LEU A 388 15.74 6.99 43.45
N LYS A 389 15.76 7.92 44.40
CA LYS A 389 16.80 8.95 44.51
C LYS A 389 18.15 8.33 44.88
N LYS A 390 18.18 7.41 45.87
CA LYS A 390 19.37 6.63 46.23
C LYS A 390 19.89 5.78 45.07
N ARG A 391 19.03 5.06 44.33
CA ARG A 391 19.44 4.30 43.13
C ARG A 391 20.00 5.19 42.03
N LYS A 392 19.37 6.35 41.75
CA LYS A 392 19.87 7.32 40.78
C LYS A 392 21.20 7.95 41.21
N GLU A 393 21.40 8.17 42.51
CA GLU A 393 22.66 8.66 43.08
C GLU A 393 23.77 7.61 43.06
N GLU A 394 23.45 6.33 43.29
CA GLU A 394 24.37 5.20 43.15
C GLU A 394 24.77 4.96 41.69
N GLU A 395 23.82 5.04 40.75
CA GLU A 395 24.08 4.99 39.31
C GLU A 395 24.92 6.18 38.84
N ALA A 396 24.63 7.40 39.32
CA ALA A 396 25.42 8.60 39.01
C ALA A 396 26.87 8.48 39.53
N LYS A 397 27.06 8.01 40.77
CA LYS A 397 28.40 7.77 41.35
C LYS A 397 29.15 6.66 40.61
N ALA A 398 28.46 5.63 40.14
CA ALA A 398 29.07 4.55 39.35
C ALA A 398 29.49 5.02 37.94
N ILE A 399 28.79 6.01 37.36
CA ILE A 399 29.13 6.66 36.09
C ILE A 399 30.28 7.65 36.27
N GLU A 400 30.29 8.44 37.34
CA GLU A 400 31.34 9.43 37.63
C GLU A 400 32.70 8.76 37.91
N ASN A 401 32.69 7.61 38.58
CA ASN A 401 33.89 6.81 38.87
C ASN A 401 34.43 6.04 37.65
N LYS A 402 33.76 6.10 36.49
CA LYS A 402 34.17 5.41 35.24
C LYS A 402 34.32 6.32 34.01
N ALA A 403 34.07 7.62 34.14
CA ALA A 403 34.03 8.55 33.00
C ALA A 403 35.30 9.39 32.86
N THR A 404 35.99 9.27 31.73
CA THR A 404 36.97 10.26 31.22
C THR A 404 36.28 11.59 30.88
N PRO A 405 37.02 12.73 30.83
CA PRO A 405 36.45 14.09 30.89
C PRO A 405 35.35 14.40 29.86
N THR A 406 35.39 13.74 28.69
CA THR A 406 34.48 13.97 27.56
C THR A 406 33.05 13.47 27.79
N THR A 407 32.81 12.51 28.69
CA THR A 407 31.47 11.95 28.97
C THR A 407 30.71 12.67 30.09
N LYS A 408 31.34 13.61 30.82
CA LYS A 408 30.66 14.36 31.90
C LYS A 408 29.60 15.35 31.37
N ALA A 409 29.86 16.00 30.23
CA ALA A 409 28.92 16.96 29.64
C ALA A 409 27.64 16.29 29.07
N GLU A 410 27.79 15.13 28.45
CA GLU A 410 26.65 14.35 27.94
C GLU A 410 25.80 13.75 29.08
N ALA A 411 26.44 13.29 30.16
CA ALA A 411 25.76 12.79 31.35
C ALA A 411 24.92 13.88 32.06
N VAL A 412 25.43 15.12 32.14
CA VAL A 412 24.71 16.27 32.72
C VAL A 412 23.48 16.64 31.87
N SER A 413 23.58 16.60 30.53
CA SER A 413 22.47 16.86 29.61
C SER A 413 21.32 15.84 29.74
N ILE A 414 21.67 14.56 29.95
CA ILE A 414 20.67 13.48 30.16
C ILE A 414 20.01 13.62 31.54
N LEU A 415 20.76 13.99 32.58
CA LEU A 415 20.25 14.24 33.93
C LEU A 415 19.28 15.43 33.98
N GLU A 416 19.53 16.51 33.23
CA GLU A 416 18.59 17.64 33.13
C GLU A 416 17.28 17.25 32.42
N LYS A 417 17.33 16.39 31.41
CA LYS A 417 16.14 15.86 30.74
C LYS A 417 15.31 14.95 31.64
N ILE A 418 15.95 14.18 32.53
CA ILE A 418 15.28 13.30 33.50
C ILE A 418 14.63 14.11 34.64
N LYS A 419 15.24 15.24 35.05
CA LYS A 419 14.65 16.15 36.06
C LYS A 419 13.41 16.90 35.57
N LYS A 420 13.24 17.06 34.24
CA LYS A 420 12.08 17.76 33.63
C LYS A 420 10.83 16.89 33.39
N ARG A 421 10.88 15.58 33.63
CA ARG A 421 9.68 14.73 33.61
C ARG A 421 8.98 14.77 34.96
N ASN A 422 7.84 15.48 35.02
CA ASN A 422 7.01 15.56 36.20
C ASN A 422 6.41 14.20 36.55
N VAL A 423 6.48 13.84 37.83
CA VAL A 423 5.92 12.60 38.41
C VAL A 423 4.38 12.61 38.39
N ALA A 424 3.76 13.76 38.10
CA ALA A 424 2.31 13.93 37.97
C ALA A 424 1.70 13.11 36.81
N ASP A 425 2.44 12.90 35.72
CA ASP A 425 1.93 12.19 34.52
C ASP A 425 1.84 10.66 34.69
N LEU A 426 2.34 10.12 35.81
CA LEU A 426 2.27 8.69 36.12
C LEU A 426 0.94 8.27 36.77
N PHE A 427 0.09 9.22 37.16
CA PHE A 427 -1.15 8.95 37.91
C PHE A 427 -2.39 9.67 37.36
N THR A 428 -2.32 10.33 36.20
CA THR A 428 -3.51 10.86 35.52
C THR A 428 -4.29 9.72 34.88
N ASN A 429 -5.17 9.08 35.66
CA ASN A 429 -6.29 8.34 35.08
C ASN A 429 -7.30 9.37 34.56
N ASN A 430 -7.60 9.29 33.26
CA ASN A 430 -8.79 9.90 32.68
C ASN A 430 -10.02 9.26 33.33
N THR A 431 -10.61 9.94 34.30
CA THR A 431 -12.02 9.74 34.66
C THR A 431 -12.86 10.34 33.53
N GLN A 432 -13.44 9.48 32.68
CA GLN A 432 -14.65 9.84 31.94
C GLN A 432 -15.74 10.05 32.97
N GLU A 433 -16.12 11.30 33.20
CA GLU A 433 -17.38 11.63 33.85
C GLU A 433 -18.50 11.37 32.84
N ASP A 434 -19.47 10.54 33.21
CA ASP A 434 -20.76 10.45 32.52
C ASP A 434 -21.45 11.84 32.55
N PRO A 435 -22.11 12.27 31.46
CA PRO A 435 -22.75 13.58 31.44
C PRO A 435 -23.98 13.59 32.38
N PRO A 436 -24.24 14.70 33.09
CA PRO A 436 -25.43 14.82 33.91
C PRO A 436 -26.68 14.92 33.01
N ASN A 437 -27.72 14.18 33.40
CA ASN A 437 -29.09 14.36 32.92
C ASN A 437 -29.51 15.83 33.02
N GLN A 438 -29.80 16.46 31.87
CA GLN A 438 -30.89 17.41 31.65
C GLN A 438 -31.37 17.33 30.21
#